data_AF-A0A1X2IFG7-F1
#
_entry.id   AF-A0A1X2IFG7-F1
#
_cell.length_a   1.000
_cell.length_b   1.000
_cell.length_c   1.000
_cell.angle_alpha   90.00
_cell.angle_beta   90.00
_cell.angle_gamma   90.00
#
_symmetry.space_group_name_H-M   'P 1'
#
loop_
_entity.id
_entity.type
_entity.pdbx_description
1 polymer ?
#
loop_
_entity_poly.entity_id
_entity_poly.type
_entity_poly.pdbx_seq_one_letter_code
_entity_poly.pdbx_strand_id
1 'polypeptide(L)'
;MYFLSYIVYPLLAAFLVLIVLDRARQQIKKNAPPSFVQWLLRTLLISPSPVARLAIYDLTKPSNHQKKWIKRFDNHHWKGAIIAHNIESDTAQTALNRLKTADLVIYEVHGGGFRVGHCVMYMEAFISWLTVLKRNHGINAVIMSIEYGLAPRVSYPGPVIECINSYRYLTSDLGVSPSKIIVSGDSAGGIISLEMLCHIYAPGLLSNPYAQRTNFDMELPVGILLSSPVVSVDQTSESWKKYAESDIVSHKLFELVIKEYLALKKNKFEMLAMLNIYNNLSKGGMDHICQGGVLFFVGEKEVFSDDIFAFADIIKNTTSNLTINVCKAPYAHDWYLIREIVRHKDAPMVKQSDDIMAEWCNRALHRQLVLDIQSYRSRGDQQLGEKKVLLPSINGPYSSATTDGKRSHIYYGPGTYNPIPLLV
;
A
#
# COMPACT_ATOMS: atom_id res chain seq x y z
N MET A 1 29.54 -15.80 24.17
CA MET A 1 28.94 -14.47 23.91
C MET A 1 29.96 -13.35 23.72
N TYR A 2 31.14 -13.35 24.36
CA TYR A 2 32.13 -12.27 24.21
C TYR A 2 32.99 -12.31 22.92
N PHE A 3 33.06 -13.45 22.23
CA PHE A 3 33.89 -13.57 21.02
C PHE A 3 33.25 -12.95 19.76
N LEU A 4 31.92 -12.92 19.69
CA LEU A 4 31.18 -12.30 18.59
C LEU A 4 31.27 -10.77 18.63
N SER A 5 31.37 -10.14 19.80
CA SER A 5 31.38 -8.68 19.91
C SER A 5 32.70 -8.04 19.47
N TYR A 6 33.84 -8.70 19.63
CA TYR A 6 35.16 -8.11 19.33
C TYR A 6 35.60 -8.22 17.87
N ILE A 7 35.02 -9.16 17.11
CA ILE A 7 35.37 -9.36 15.69
C ILE A 7 34.26 -8.82 14.79
N VAL A 8 32.99 -9.09 15.13
CA VAL A 8 31.86 -8.71 14.27
C VAL A 8 31.64 -7.21 14.26
N TYR A 9 31.73 -6.51 15.41
CA TYR A 9 31.50 -5.05 15.43
C TYR A 9 32.55 -4.25 14.64
N PRO A 10 33.87 -4.51 14.77
CA PRO A 10 34.87 -3.82 13.96
C PRO A 10 34.76 -4.17 12.48
N LEU A 11 34.43 -5.41 12.14
CA LEU A 11 34.15 -5.81 10.75
C LEU A 11 32.89 -5.14 10.20
N LEU A 12 31.82 -5.03 11.00
CA LEU A 12 30.61 -4.30 10.61
C LEU A 12 30.91 -2.81 10.46
N ALA A 13 31.71 -2.22 11.34
CA ALA A 13 32.11 -0.82 11.28
C ALA A 13 33.02 -0.55 10.07
N ALA A 14 34.00 -1.41 9.79
CA ALA A 14 34.86 -1.33 8.62
C ALA A 14 34.06 -1.57 7.33
N PHE A 15 33.08 -2.48 7.34
CA PHE A 15 32.17 -2.72 6.24
C PHE A 15 31.21 -1.54 6.01
N LEU A 16 30.70 -0.94 7.09
CA LEU A 16 29.91 0.30 7.04
C LEU A 16 30.72 1.43 6.40
N VAL A 17 32.00 1.58 6.76
CA VAL A 17 32.93 2.54 6.13
C VAL A 17 33.17 2.21 4.64
N LEU A 18 33.23 0.94 4.26
CA LEU A 18 33.34 0.54 2.85
C LEU A 18 32.06 0.81 2.04
N ILE A 19 30.87 0.69 2.66
CA ILE A 19 29.58 1.05 2.03
C ILE A 19 29.45 2.57 1.80
N VAL A 20 30.20 3.41 2.52
CA VAL A 20 30.21 4.87 2.30
C VAL A 20 30.66 5.22 0.87
N LEU A 21 31.51 4.40 0.24
CA LEU A 21 31.89 4.58 -1.16
C LEU A 21 30.81 4.01 -2.09
N ASP A 22 30.09 4.88 -2.81
CA ASP A 22 29.00 4.51 -3.73
C ASP A 22 29.43 3.43 -4.73
N ARG A 23 30.70 3.43 -5.17
CA ARG A 23 31.28 2.38 -6.02
C ARG A 23 31.29 0.99 -5.36
N ALA A 24 31.74 0.88 -4.11
CA ALA A 24 31.79 -0.39 -3.40
C ALA A 24 30.38 -0.95 -3.15
N ARG A 25 29.44 -0.08 -2.80
CA ARG A 25 28.01 -0.42 -2.71
C ARG A 25 27.43 -0.96 -4.01
N GLN A 26 27.69 -0.28 -5.14
CA GLN A 26 27.23 -0.76 -6.45
C GLN A 26 27.84 -2.11 -6.81
N GLN A 27 29.10 -2.36 -6.43
CA GLN A 27 29.72 -3.67 -6.62
C GLN A 27 29.08 -4.76 -5.74
N ILE A 28 28.68 -4.43 -4.50
CA ILE A 28 27.92 -5.35 -3.64
C ILE A 28 26.56 -5.66 -4.30
N LYS A 29 25.78 -4.65 -4.70
CA LYS A 29 24.49 -4.87 -5.37
C LYS A 29 24.61 -5.73 -6.64
N LYS A 30 25.67 -5.52 -7.42
CA LYS A 30 25.87 -6.21 -8.69
C LYS A 30 26.43 -7.64 -8.53
N ASN A 31 27.34 -7.87 -7.58
CA ASN A 31 28.13 -9.10 -7.55
C ASN A 31 27.94 -9.94 -6.28
N ALA A 32 27.28 -9.42 -5.24
CA ALA A 32 27.05 -10.20 -4.04
C ALA A 32 26.14 -11.41 -4.34
N PRO A 33 26.48 -12.60 -3.83
CA PRO A 33 25.58 -13.75 -3.90
C PRO A 33 24.24 -13.41 -3.22
N PRO A 34 23.08 -13.79 -3.80
CA PRO A 34 21.79 -13.55 -3.19
C PRO A 34 21.66 -14.07 -1.75
N SER A 35 22.27 -15.22 -1.44
CA SER A 35 22.31 -15.78 -0.08
C SER A 35 23.05 -14.88 0.91
N PHE A 36 24.10 -14.18 0.47
CA PHE A 36 24.82 -13.21 1.30
C PHE A 36 23.95 -11.98 1.58
N VAL A 37 23.25 -11.46 0.57
CA VAL A 37 22.33 -10.32 0.73
C VAL A 37 21.20 -10.69 1.71
N GLN A 38 20.61 -11.86 1.54
CA GLN A 38 19.57 -12.39 2.45
C GLN A 38 20.08 -12.51 3.90
N TRP A 39 21.27 -13.09 4.11
CA TRP A 39 21.89 -13.18 5.43
C TRP A 39 22.17 -11.80 6.05
N LEU A 40 22.67 -10.85 5.24
CA LEU A 40 22.94 -9.48 5.67
C LEU A 40 21.65 -8.78 6.12
N LEU A 41 20.59 -8.85 5.31
CA LEU A 41 19.29 -8.25 5.63
C LEU A 41 18.70 -8.86 6.91
N ARG A 42 18.71 -10.19 7.05
CA ARG A 42 18.28 -10.89 8.27
C ARG A 42 19.03 -10.36 9.51
N THR A 43 20.34 -10.19 9.39
CA THR A 43 21.19 -9.68 10.48
C THR A 43 20.90 -8.21 10.83
N LEU A 44 20.73 -7.36 9.82
CA LEU A 44 20.42 -5.95 10.02
C LEU A 44 19.04 -5.76 10.66
N LEU A 45 18.05 -6.54 10.24
CA LEU A 45 16.69 -6.45 10.80
C LEU A 45 16.61 -6.78 12.29
N ILE A 46 17.52 -7.61 12.82
CA ILE A 46 17.57 -7.92 14.26
C ILE A 46 18.59 -7.06 15.04
N SER A 47 19.34 -6.20 14.35
CA SER A 47 20.34 -5.33 14.97
C SER A 47 19.68 -4.15 15.74
N PRO A 48 20.43 -3.45 16.61
CA PRO A 48 19.94 -2.23 17.25
C PRO A 48 19.50 -1.18 16.22
N SER A 49 18.34 -0.58 16.44
CA SER A 49 17.64 0.25 15.44
C SER A 49 18.49 1.39 14.84
N PRO A 50 19.32 2.13 15.60
CA PRO A 50 20.18 3.17 15.00
C PRO A 50 21.18 2.62 13.97
N VAL A 51 21.82 1.48 14.28
CA VAL A 51 22.80 0.83 13.39
C VAL A 51 22.09 0.24 12.19
N ALA A 52 20.99 -0.49 12.43
CA ALA A 52 20.19 -1.11 11.38
C ALA A 52 19.68 -0.09 10.36
N ARG A 53 19.13 1.05 10.84
CA ARG A 53 18.62 2.12 9.96
C ARG A 53 19.72 2.75 9.12
N LEU A 54 20.88 3.05 9.70
CA LEU A 54 22.01 3.60 8.96
C LEU A 54 22.47 2.63 7.86
N ALA A 55 22.66 1.36 8.22
CA ALA A 55 23.11 0.32 7.29
C ALA A 55 22.10 0.10 6.15
N ILE A 56 20.80 -0.03 6.47
CA ILE A 56 19.75 -0.21 5.47
C ILE A 56 19.64 1.02 4.57
N TYR A 57 19.67 2.24 5.12
CA TYR A 57 19.68 3.46 4.33
C TYR A 57 20.88 3.48 3.38
N ASP A 58 22.08 3.17 3.87
CA ASP A 58 23.27 3.19 3.03
C ASP A 58 23.24 2.13 1.93
N LEU A 59 22.73 0.94 2.20
CA LEU A 59 22.55 -0.12 1.19
C LEU A 59 21.50 0.28 0.14
N THR A 60 20.41 0.92 0.55
CA THR A 60 19.22 1.13 -0.28
C THR A 60 19.05 2.57 -0.80
N LYS A 61 19.91 3.51 -0.41
CA LYS A 61 19.83 4.91 -0.87
C LYS A 61 19.84 5.03 -2.40
N PRO A 62 19.18 6.02 -3.00
CA PRO A 62 19.19 6.19 -4.44
C PRO A 62 20.61 6.40 -4.99
N SER A 63 20.93 5.73 -6.10
CA SER A 63 22.12 6.04 -6.90
C SER A 63 21.93 7.35 -7.68
N ASN A 64 23.01 7.90 -8.26
CA ASN A 64 22.94 9.20 -8.95
C ASN A 64 21.90 9.24 -10.08
N HIS A 65 21.79 8.17 -10.88
CA HIS A 65 20.78 8.12 -11.96
C HIS A 65 19.33 7.96 -11.46
N GLN A 66 19.13 7.54 -10.21
CA GLN A 66 17.82 7.40 -9.57
C GLN A 66 17.36 8.72 -8.97
N LYS A 67 18.27 9.64 -8.61
CA LYS A 67 17.93 10.94 -8.01
C LYS A 67 16.98 11.77 -8.88
N LYS A 68 17.16 11.75 -10.21
CA LYS A 68 16.27 12.43 -11.17
C LYS A 68 14.80 12.00 -11.10
N TRP A 69 14.53 10.82 -10.52
CA TRP A 69 13.19 10.28 -10.37
C TRP A 69 12.52 10.67 -9.06
N ILE A 70 13.17 11.43 -8.18
CA ILE A 70 12.72 11.60 -6.79
C ILE A 70 12.51 13.08 -6.48
N LYS A 71 11.32 13.41 -5.96
CA LYS A 71 11.05 14.69 -5.30
C LYS A 71 10.62 14.43 -3.85
N ARG A 72 11.43 14.84 -2.89
CA ARG A 72 11.15 14.64 -1.46
C ARG A 72 10.22 15.72 -0.92
N PHE A 73 9.41 15.34 0.05
CA PHE A 73 8.50 16.20 0.81
C PHE A 73 8.66 15.92 2.29
N ASP A 74 8.68 16.99 3.07
CA ASP A 74 8.64 16.98 4.53
C ASP A 74 7.84 18.22 4.94
N ASN A 75 6.55 18.02 5.19
CA ASN A 75 5.63 19.09 5.56
C ASN A 75 4.63 18.59 6.61
N HIS A 76 3.79 19.50 7.10
CA HIS A 76 2.85 19.19 8.18
C HIS A 76 1.75 18.17 7.81
N HIS A 77 1.51 17.92 6.53
CA HIS A 77 0.54 16.91 6.08
C HIS A 77 1.16 15.52 5.97
N TRP A 78 2.39 15.44 5.44
CA TRP A 78 3.06 14.16 5.21
C TRP A 78 4.57 14.31 4.97
N LYS A 79 5.26 13.18 5.12
CA LYS A 79 6.67 13.02 4.80
C LYS A 79 6.85 11.87 3.82
N GLY A 80 7.73 12.04 2.83
CA GLY A 80 8.03 11.00 1.85
C GLY A 80 8.61 11.53 0.54
N ALA A 81 8.28 10.86 -0.56
CA ALA A 81 8.71 11.26 -1.88
C ALA A 81 7.64 10.98 -2.95
N ILE A 82 7.56 11.88 -3.93
CA ILE A 82 6.91 11.61 -5.20
C ILE A 82 7.98 11.06 -6.15
N ILE A 83 7.69 9.93 -6.78
CA ILE A 83 8.58 9.27 -7.74
C ILE A 83 7.92 9.27 -9.11
N ALA A 84 8.57 9.92 -10.07
CA ALA A 84 8.12 9.99 -11.47
C ALA A 84 9.29 10.32 -12.40
N HIS A 85 9.10 10.11 -13.70
CA HIS A 85 10.13 10.39 -14.70
C HIS A 85 10.55 11.88 -14.70
N ASN A 86 11.84 12.15 -14.49
CA ASN A 86 12.44 13.50 -14.47
C ASN A 86 11.67 14.49 -13.57
N ILE A 87 11.39 14.11 -12.33
CA ILE A 87 10.67 14.96 -11.36
C ILE A 87 11.61 15.80 -10.48
N GLU A 88 12.91 15.49 -10.43
CA GLU A 88 13.87 16.21 -9.57
C GLU A 88 13.86 17.74 -9.81
N SER A 89 13.75 18.15 -11.08
CA SER A 89 13.71 19.56 -11.49
C SER A 89 12.36 20.25 -11.28
N ASP A 90 11.29 19.50 -10.97
CA ASP A 90 9.97 20.08 -10.74
C ASP A 90 9.97 20.96 -9.50
N THR A 91 9.16 22.02 -9.51
CA THR A 91 8.79 22.70 -8.24
C THR A 91 7.94 21.76 -7.38
N ALA A 92 7.82 22.04 -6.07
CA ALA A 92 6.93 21.27 -5.20
C ALA A 92 5.48 21.25 -5.74
N GLN A 93 4.99 22.40 -6.24
CA GLN A 93 3.65 22.50 -6.81
C GLN A 93 3.50 21.70 -8.10
N THR A 94 4.51 21.73 -8.98
CA THR A 94 4.50 20.94 -10.23
C THR A 94 4.46 19.44 -9.92
N ALA A 95 5.26 18.99 -8.96
CA ALA A 95 5.27 17.59 -8.52
C ALA A 95 3.93 17.15 -7.91
N LEU A 96 3.29 17.99 -7.09
CA LEU A 96 1.94 17.75 -6.57
C LEU A 96 0.89 17.71 -7.70
N ASN A 97 0.99 18.60 -8.69
CA ASN A 97 0.11 18.59 -9.85
C ASN A 97 0.24 17.29 -10.66
N ARG A 98 1.42 16.66 -10.72
CA ARG A 98 1.58 15.36 -11.38
C ARG A 98 0.72 14.26 -10.75
N LEU A 99 0.53 14.25 -9.43
CA LEU A 99 -0.40 13.31 -8.76
C LEU A 99 -1.84 13.53 -9.24
N LYS A 100 -2.23 14.80 -9.38
CA LYS A 100 -3.58 15.18 -9.82
C LYS A 100 -3.84 14.82 -11.28
N THR A 101 -2.85 14.94 -12.15
CA THR A 101 -3.00 14.67 -13.59
C THR A 101 -2.57 13.27 -14.01
N ALA A 102 -2.02 12.45 -13.10
CA ALA A 102 -1.64 11.08 -13.41
C ALA A 102 -2.86 10.22 -13.76
N ASP A 103 -2.67 9.27 -14.68
CA ASP A 103 -3.67 8.24 -15.01
C ASP A 103 -3.80 7.23 -13.85
N LEU A 104 -2.70 7.03 -13.11
CA LEU A 104 -2.61 6.13 -11.96
C LEU A 104 -1.67 6.72 -10.90
N VAL A 105 -2.09 6.68 -9.64
CA VAL A 105 -1.22 6.94 -8.49
C VAL A 105 -1.01 5.64 -7.72
N ILE A 106 0.24 5.25 -7.52
CA ILE A 106 0.60 4.17 -6.61
C ILE A 106 0.94 4.80 -5.27
N TYR A 107 0.12 4.57 -4.26
CA TYR A 107 0.35 5.01 -2.90
C TYR A 107 1.13 3.92 -2.17
N GLU A 108 2.41 4.15 -1.93
CA GLU A 108 3.35 3.12 -1.47
C GLU A 108 3.69 3.27 0.02
N VAL A 109 3.51 2.18 0.76
CA VAL A 109 3.85 2.06 2.19
C VAL A 109 4.90 0.97 2.35
N HIS A 110 6.12 1.38 2.68
CA HIS A 110 7.27 0.50 2.69
C HIS A 110 7.29 -0.48 3.90
N GLY A 111 7.98 -1.60 3.77
CA GLY A 111 8.21 -2.58 4.84
C GLY A 111 9.41 -2.26 5.73
N GLY A 112 10.11 -3.29 6.20
CA GLY A 112 11.24 -3.13 7.13
C GLY A 112 10.88 -3.38 8.61
N GLY A 113 9.84 -4.17 8.86
CA GLY A 113 9.46 -4.62 10.20
C GLY A 113 9.19 -3.48 11.17
N PHE A 114 8.65 -2.35 10.68
CA PHE A 114 8.37 -1.13 11.46
C PHE A 114 9.60 -0.43 12.06
N ARG A 115 10.82 -0.96 11.86
CA ARG A 115 12.05 -0.53 12.55
C ARG A 115 13.07 0.12 11.63
N VAL A 116 13.08 -0.28 10.36
CA VAL A 116 13.97 0.19 9.29
C VAL A 116 13.16 0.48 8.02
N GLY A 117 13.82 0.99 6.99
CA GLY A 117 13.21 1.34 5.71
C GLY A 117 13.14 2.85 5.50
N HIS A 118 12.84 3.25 4.27
CA HIS A 118 12.62 4.65 3.88
C HIS A 118 11.88 4.72 2.54
N CYS A 119 11.25 5.86 2.22
CA CYS A 119 10.32 5.99 1.09
C CYS A 119 10.94 5.79 -0.31
N VAL A 120 12.26 5.72 -0.41
CA VAL A 120 12.98 5.51 -1.69
C VAL A 120 13.87 4.26 -1.68
N MET A 121 13.54 3.24 -0.88
CA MET A 121 14.40 2.04 -0.79
C MET A 121 14.26 1.08 -1.99
N TYR A 122 13.13 1.10 -2.68
CA TYR A 122 12.82 0.19 -3.80
C TYR A 122 12.88 0.86 -5.18
N MET A 123 13.78 1.84 -5.37
CA MET A 123 13.85 2.63 -6.60
C MET A 123 14.05 1.81 -7.88
N GLU A 124 14.69 0.63 -7.80
CA GLU A 124 14.81 -0.26 -8.96
C GLU A 124 13.45 -0.82 -9.40
N ALA A 125 12.65 -1.31 -8.45
CA ALA A 125 11.29 -1.78 -8.73
C ALA A 125 10.40 -0.62 -9.21
N PHE A 126 10.41 0.50 -8.48
CA PHE A 126 9.60 1.68 -8.82
C PHE A 126 9.85 2.22 -10.22
N ILE A 127 11.12 2.36 -10.63
CA ILE A 127 11.45 2.81 -11.99
C ILE A 127 10.99 1.78 -13.01
N SER A 128 11.18 0.49 -12.74
CA SER A 128 10.70 -0.58 -13.62
C SER A 128 9.18 -0.50 -13.80
N TRP A 129 8.42 -0.41 -12.71
CA TRP A 129 6.96 -0.30 -12.72
C TRP A 129 6.47 0.87 -13.57
N LEU A 130 6.97 2.07 -13.31
CA LEU A 130 6.61 3.27 -14.07
C LEU A 130 6.97 3.13 -15.56
N THR A 131 8.09 2.50 -15.86
CA THR A 131 8.54 2.28 -17.23
C THR A 131 7.65 1.27 -17.96
N VAL A 132 7.33 0.13 -17.35
CA VAL A 132 6.51 -0.91 -17.99
C VAL A 132 5.05 -0.47 -18.16
N LEU A 133 4.49 0.26 -17.19
CA LEU A 133 3.14 0.84 -17.28
C LEU A 133 3.05 1.79 -18.47
N LYS A 134 4.04 2.68 -18.61
CA LYS A 134 4.08 3.62 -19.73
C LYS A 134 4.32 2.92 -21.06
N ARG A 135 5.28 2.00 -21.12
CA ARG A 135 5.71 1.32 -22.34
C ARG A 135 4.63 0.38 -22.88
N ASN A 136 4.02 -0.43 -22.01
CA ASN A 136 3.12 -1.51 -22.42
C ASN A 136 1.67 -1.02 -22.57
N HIS A 137 1.25 -0.03 -21.78
CA HIS A 137 -0.16 0.40 -21.70
C HIS A 137 -0.37 1.90 -21.87
N GLY A 138 0.69 2.70 -22.07
CA GLY A 138 0.58 4.15 -22.23
C GLY A 138 0.27 4.93 -20.93
N ILE A 139 0.08 4.24 -19.81
CA ILE A 139 -0.35 4.78 -18.51
C ILE A 139 0.74 5.69 -17.93
N ASN A 140 0.40 6.96 -17.68
CA ASN A 140 1.24 7.90 -16.94
C ASN A 140 1.03 7.72 -15.44
N ALA A 141 1.77 6.78 -14.86
CA ALA A 141 1.74 6.53 -13.43
C ALA A 141 2.70 7.44 -12.64
N VAL A 142 2.35 7.71 -11.39
CA VAL A 142 3.20 8.39 -10.39
C VAL A 142 3.15 7.61 -9.08
N ILE A 143 4.26 7.49 -8.37
CA ILE A 143 4.28 6.85 -7.05
C ILE A 143 4.36 7.94 -5.98
N MET A 144 3.47 7.91 -4.99
CA MET A 144 3.58 8.67 -3.75
C MET A 144 4.01 7.69 -2.65
N SER A 145 5.28 7.72 -2.29
CA SER A 145 5.86 6.80 -1.31
C SER A 145 6.06 7.48 0.04
N ILE A 146 5.55 6.85 1.09
CA ILE A 146 5.43 7.45 2.43
C ILE A 146 6.65 7.13 3.28
N GLU A 147 7.13 8.12 4.04
CA GLU A 147 8.20 7.99 5.04
C GLU A 147 7.56 8.08 6.43
N TYR A 148 6.96 6.98 6.88
CA TYR A 148 6.34 6.90 8.20
C TYR A 148 7.38 6.72 9.32
N GLY A 149 6.98 7.04 10.54
CA GLY A 149 7.80 6.96 11.75
C GLY A 149 8.15 5.52 12.13
N LEU A 150 9.37 5.30 12.59
CA LEU A 150 9.87 3.95 12.88
C LEU A 150 10.06 3.69 14.37
N ALA A 151 9.70 2.48 14.81
CA ALA A 151 9.90 1.97 16.16
C ALA A 151 11.40 1.88 16.53
N PRO A 152 11.79 2.21 17.77
CA PRO A 152 10.91 2.50 18.91
C PRO A 152 10.51 3.99 19.05
N ARG A 153 10.95 4.87 18.13
CA ARG A 153 10.66 6.31 18.24
C ARG A 153 9.19 6.64 18.00
N VAL A 154 8.58 5.92 17.06
CA VAL A 154 7.15 5.99 16.77
C VAL A 154 6.63 4.55 16.81
N SER A 155 5.81 4.25 17.81
CA SER A 155 5.19 2.94 18.03
C SER A 155 3.77 2.91 17.46
N TYR A 156 3.14 1.74 17.42
CA TYR A 156 1.72 1.62 17.11
C TYR A 156 0.88 2.53 18.04
N PRO A 157 -0.18 3.21 17.55
CA PRO A 157 -0.68 3.24 16.17
C PRO A 157 -0.08 4.36 15.29
N GLY A 158 1.00 5.02 15.72
CA GLY A 158 1.56 6.22 15.07
C GLY A 158 1.77 6.10 13.56
N PRO A 159 2.48 5.07 13.06
CA PRO A 159 2.74 4.94 11.62
C PRO A 159 1.47 4.72 10.79
N VAL A 160 0.47 4.02 11.35
CA VAL A 160 -0.84 3.85 10.70
C VAL A 160 -1.54 5.20 10.57
N ILE A 161 -1.52 6.02 11.63
CA ILE A 161 -2.10 7.36 11.63
C ILE A 161 -1.42 8.27 10.61
N GLU A 162 -0.08 8.24 10.54
CA GLU A 162 0.68 9.01 9.55
C GLU A 162 0.30 8.62 8.13
N CYS A 163 0.16 7.33 7.84
CA CYS A 163 -0.32 6.85 6.54
C CYS A 163 -1.78 7.26 6.27
N ILE A 164 -2.68 7.23 7.26
CA ILE A 164 -4.05 7.73 7.10
C ILE A 164 -4.04 9.22 6.72
N ASN A 165 -3.23 10.02 7.41
CA ASN A 165 -3.15 11.46 7.18
C ASN A 165 -2.60 11.77 5.78
N SER A 166 -1.55 11.08 5.33
CA SER A 166 -1.00 11.29 3.98
C SER A 166 -1.94 10.81 2.87
N TYR A 167 -2.70 9.73 3.09
CA TYR A 167 -3.71 9.28 2.13
C TYR A 167 -4.90 10.23 2.05
N ARG A 168 -5.36 10.78 3.18
CA ARG A 168 -6.38 11.84 3.22
C ARG A 168 -5.90 13.12 2.54
N TYR A 169 -4.64 13.50 2.73
CA TYR A 169 -4.07 14.62 2.00
C TYR A 169 -4.09 14.39 0.48
N LEU A 170 -3.72 13.19 0.03
CA LEU A 170 -3.79 12.82 -1.39
C LEU A 170 -5.22 12.93 -1.95
N THR A 171 -6.19 12.36 -1.25
CA THR A 171 -7.57 12.21 -1.75
C THR A 171 -8.42 13.46 -1.54
N SER A 172 -8.42 14.01 -0.32
CA SER A 172 -9.28 15.12 0.10
C SER A 172 -8.65 16.48 -0.21
N ASP A 173 -7.38 16.70 0.14
CA ASP A 173 -6.75 18.02 0.00
C ASP A 173 -6.25 18.26 -1.43
N LEU A 174 -5.61 17.28 -2.06
CA LEU A 174 -5.17 17.39 -3.46
C LEU A 174 -6.29 17.08 -4.46
N GLY A 175 -7.36 16.42 -4.04
CA GLY A 175 -8.49 16.03 -4.88
C GLY A 175 -8.15 14.88 -5.86
N VAL A 176 -7.21 14.01 -5.51
CA VAL A 176 -6.90 12.83 -6.32
C VAL A 176 -8.00 11.79 -6.06
N SER A 177 -8.80 11.49 -7.08
CA SER A 177 -9.85 10.48 -6.97
C SER A 177 -9.27 9.12 -6.54
N PRO A 178 -9.85 8.45 -5.52
CA PRO A 178 -9.48 7.09 -5.15
C PRO A 178 -9.56 6.08 -6.30
N SER A 179 -10.45 6.29 -7.27
CA SER A 179 -10.68 5.36 -8.37
C SER A 179 -9.52 5.24 -9.36
N LYS A 180 -8.48 6.08 -9.21
CA LYS A 180 -7.19 5.96 -9.90
C LYS A 180 -6.00 5.72 -8.96
N ILE A 181 -6.25 5.24 -7.74
CA ILE A 181 -5.21 4.93 -6.75
C ILE A 181 -5.08 3.42 -6.58
N ILE A 182 -3.86 2.89 -6.72
CA ILE A 182 -3.49 1.59 -6.17
C ILE A 182 -2.76 1.83 -4.86
N VAL A 183 -3.19 1.17 -3.79
CA VAL A 183 -2.43 1.14 -2.54
C VAL A 183 -1.47 -0.03 -2.60
N SER A 184 -0.19 0.24 -2.41
CA SER A 184 0.88 -0.75 -2.46
C SER A 184 1.63 -0.78 -1.13
N GLY A 185 2.02 -1.97 -0.69
CA GLY A 185 2.88 -2.11 0.47
C GLY A 185 3.44 -3.50 0.66
N ASP A 186 4.62 -3.57 1.29
CA ASP A 186 5.35 -4.82 1.50
C ASP A 186 5.51 -5.15 2.97
N SER A 187 5.49 -6.43 3.33
CA SER A 187 5.75 -6.88 4.70
C SER A 187 4.90 -6.11 5.73
N ALA A 188 5.55 -5.39 6.66
CA ALA A 188 4.95 -4.47 7.61
C ALA A 188 4.14 -3.33 6.96
N GLY A 189 4.56 -2.82 5.81
CA GLY A 189 3.82 -1.81 5.05
C GLY A 189 2.52 -2.35 4.45
N GLY A 190 2.48 -3.66 4.15
CA GLY A 190 1.26 -4.34 3.72
C GLY A 190 0.16 -4.32 4.80
N ILE A 191 0.50 -4.66 6.05
CA ILE A 191 -0.49 -4.64 7.14
C ILE A 191 -0.92 -3.22 7.51
N ILE A 192 0.00 -2.25 7.48
CA ILE A 192 -0.32 -0.82 7.66
C ILE A 192 -1.32 -0.38 6.58
N SER A 193 -1.09 -0.77 5.33
CA SER A 193 -1.96 -0.41 4.21
C SER A 193 -3.38 -0.95 4.39
N LEU A 194 -3.50 -2.23 4.78
CA LEU A 194 -4.79 -2.87 5.03
C LEU A 194 -5.54 -2.22 6.20
N GLU A 195 -4.85 -1.97 7.32
CA GLU A 195 -5.45 -1.32 8.49
C GLU A 195 -5.85 0.14 8.21
N MET A 196 -4.99 0.90 7.55
CA MET A 196 -5.27 2.27 7.08
C MET A 196 -6.56 2.30 6.25
N LEU A 197 -6.68 1.40 5.29
CA LEU A 197 -7.87 1.34 4.44
C LEU A 197 -9.13 0.94 5.21
N CYS A 198 -9.02 0.05 6.19
CA CYS A 198 -10.13 -0.25 7.10
C CYS A 198 -10.54 1.01 7.88
N HIS A 199 -9.62 1.78 8.45
CA HIS A 199 -9.94 3.03 9.14
C HIS A 199 -10.65 4.06 8.25
N ILE A 200 -10.26 4.15 6.98
CA ILE A 200 -10.79 5.16 6.05
C ILE A 200 -12.14 4.72 5.49
N TYR A 201 -12.23 3.48 5.00
CA TYR A 201 -13.36 3.03 4.20
C TYR A 201 -14.30 2.08 4.93
N ALA A 202 -13.86 1.40 5.99
CA ALA A 202 -14.66 0.40 6.67
C ALA A 202 -14.39 0.34 8.19
N PRO A 203 -14.50 1.45 8.94
CA PRO A 203 -14.06 1.50 10.34
C PRO A 203 -14.79 0.49 11.24
N GLY A 204 -16.03 0.11 10.88
CA GLY A 204 -16.76 -0.95 11.58
C GLY A 204 -16.04 -2.30 11.57
N LEU A 205 -15.30 -2.63 10.51
CA LEU A 205 -14.54 -3.89 10.40
C LEU A 205 -13.47 -4.05 11.46
N LEU A 206 -12.96 -2.94 12.01
CA LEU A 206 -11.93 -2.97 13.06
C LEU A 206 -12.43 -3.58 14.37
N SER A 207 -13.75 -3.57 14.59
CA SER A 207 -14.40 -4.08 15.80
C SER A 207 -15.30 -5.28 15.54
N ASN A 208 -15.87 -5.39 14.34
CA ASN A 208 -16.76 -6.48 13.97
C ASN A 208 -16.45 -6.92 12.52
N PRO A 209 -15.98 -8.16 12.29
CA PRO A 209 -15.62 -8.64 10.96
C PRO A 209 -16.82 -8.78 10.01
N TYR A 210 -18.06 -8.68 10.52
CA TYR A 210 -19.29 -8.69 9.71
C TYR A 210 -19.89 -7.29 9.51
N ALA A 211 -19.21 -6.23 9.97
CA ALA A 211 -19.69 -4.87 9.81
C ALA A 211 -19.84 -4.52 8.34
N GLN A 212 -21.02 -4.00 7.99
CA GLN A 212 -21.29 -3.53 6.64
C GLN A 212 -20.57 -2.22 6.38
N ARG A 213 -20.21 -1.99 5.10
CA ARG A 213 -19.76 -0.68 4.65
C ARG A 213 -20.90 0.34 4.81
N THR A 214 -20.58 1.56 5.23
CA THR A 214 -21.58 2.63 5.47
C THR A 214 -21.41 3.86 4.58
N ASN A 215 -20.31 3.93 3.82
CA ASN A 215 -19.87 5.10 3.06
C ASN A 215 -19.80 4.81 1.55
N PHE A 216 -20.89 4.27 0.99
CA PHE A 216 -20.97 3.84 -0.40
C PHE A 216 -20.71 4.96 -1.42
N ASP A 217 -20.93 6.22 -1.03
CA ASP A 217 -20.68 7.39 -1.87
C ASP A 217 -19.19 7.71 -2.06
N MET A 218 -18.30 7.17 -1.22
CA MET A 218 -16.87 7.34 -1.38
C MET A 218 -16.32 6.36 -2.42
N GLU A 219 -15.56 6.85 -3.39
CA GLU A 219 -14.82 5.99 -4.30
C GLU A 219 -13.76 5.18 -3.52
N LEU A 220 -13.50 3.95 -3.95
CA LEU A 220 -12.47 3.10 -3.35
C LEU A 220 -11.19 3.11 -4.20
N PRO A 221 -10.01 2.83 -3.61
CA PRO A 221 -8.81 2.56 -4.40
C PRO A 221 -9.05 1.42 -5.39
N VAL A 222 -8.58 1.59 -6.63
CA VAL A 222 -8.80 0.67 -7.75
C VAL A 222 -8.09 -0.67 -7.61
N GLY A 223 -7.23 -0.81 -6.61
CA GLY A 223 -6.68 -2.10 -6.22
C GLY A 223 -5.69 -1.99 -5.09
N ILE A 224 -5.28 -3.15 -4.59
CA ILE A 224 -4.24 -3.28 -3.56
C ILE A 224 -3.13 -4.20 -4.08
N LEU A 225 -1.88 -3.73 -4.05
CA LEU A 225 -0.71 -4.53 -4.39
C LEU A 225 0.07 -4.84 -3.11
N LEU A 226 0.33 -6.12 -2.85
CA LEU A 226 1.03 -6.57 -1.65
C LEU A 226 2.24 -7.43 -2.01
N SER A 227 3.42 -7.10 -1.47
CA SER A 227 4.61 -7.95 -1.51
C SER A 227 4.83 -8.57 -0.14
N SER A 228 4.78 -9.89 -0.05
CA SER A 228 5.05 -10.66 1.19
C SER A 228 4.38 -10.04 2.44
N PRO A 229 3.08 -9.68 2.38
CA PRO A 229 2.47 -8.89 3.46
C PRO A 229 2.42 -9.66 4.76
N VAL A 230 2.60 -8.96 5.89
CA VAL A 230 2.18 -9.53 7.18
C VAL A 230 0.67 -9.54 7.19
N VAL A 231 0.07 -10.73 7.15
CA VAL A 231 -1.40 -10.88 7.29
C VAL A 231 -1.76 -11.57 8.60
N SER A 232 -0.85 -12.36 9.16
CA SER A 232 -1.00 -13.06 10.44
C SER A 232 0.26 -12.85 11.28
N VAL A 233 0.11 -12.90 12.61
CA VAL A 233 1.23 -12.95 13.56
C VAL A 233 1.39 -14.33 14.20
N ASP A 234 0.59 -15.31 13.76
CA ASP A 234 0.78 -16.71 14.10
C ASP A 234 2.11 -17.19 13.50
N GLN A 235 2.88 -17.92 14.31
CA GLN A 235 4.19 -18.46 13.93
C GLN A 235 4.19 -20.00 13.93
N THR A 236 3.01 -20.62 13.80
CA THR A 236 2.82 -22.09 13.91
C THR A 236 2.63 -22.82 12.57
N SER A 237 2.52 -22.09 11.44
CA SER A 237 2.34 -22.68 10.11
C SER A 237 3.54 -23.55 9.67
N GLU A 238 3.35 -24.37 8.62
CA GLU A 238 4.43 -25.21 8.08
C GLU A 238 5.54 -24.36 7.45
N SER A 239 5.21 -23.23 6.80
CA SER A 239 6.18 -22.27 6.28
C SER A 239 7.06 -21.69 7.39
N TRP A 240 6.50 -21.37 8.56
CA TRP A 240 7.27 -20.97 9.73
C TRP A 240 8.25 -22.08 10.17
N LYS A 241 7.76 -23.31 10.35
CA LYS A 241 8.61 -24.45 10.76
C LYS A 241 9.75 -24.69 9.77
N LYS A 242 9.49 -24.53 8.48
CA LYS A 242 10.44 -24.84 7.40
C LYS A 242 11.46 -23.74 7.14
N TYR A 243 11.05 -22.47 7.22
CA TYR A 243 11.84 -21.34 6.72
C TYR A 243 12.32 -20.36 7.78
N ALA A 244 11.87 -20.46 9.04
CA ALA A 244 12.25 -19.50 10.10
C ALA A 244 13.77 -19.32 10.28
N GLU A 245 14.56 -20.35 10.02
CA GLU A 245 16.03 -20.31 10.12
C GLU A 245 16.72 -19.77 8.86
N SER A 246 16.07 -19.88 7.70
CA SER A 246 16.67 -19.51 6.41
C SER A 246 16.21 -18.16 5.89
N ASP A 247 14.95 -17.77 6.11
CA ASP A 247 14.33 -16.58 5.53
C ASP A 247 14.92 -15.25 6.06
N ILE A 248 14.57 -14.12 5.45
CA ILE A 248 14.93 -12.79 5.98
C ILE A 248 14.22 -12.53 7.31
N VAL A 249 12.96 -12.95 7.42
CA VAL A 249 12.15 -12.83 8.63
C VAL A 249 12.46 -13.98 9.59
N SER A 250 12.51 -13.66 10.89
CA SER A 250 12.87 -14.61 11.95
C SER A 250 11.98 -14.46 13.17
N HIS A 251 11.91 -15.51 14.00
CA HIS A 251 11.30 -15.42 15.33
C HIS A 251 11.89 -14.25 16.15
N LYS A 252 13.21 -14.02 16.03
CA LYS A 252 13.88 -12.94 16.76
C LYS A 252 13.43 -11.54 16.31
N LEU A 253 13.18 -11.36 15.02
CA LEU A 253 12.62 -10.13 14.48
C LEU A 253 11.23 -9.87 15.07
N PHE A 254 10.37 -10.89 15.12
CA PHE A 254 9.04 -10.77 15.71
C PHE A 254 9.07 -10.36 17.19
N GLU A 255 9.96 -10.95 17.99
CA GLU A 255 10.15 -10.54 19.39
C GLU A 255 10.50 -9.05 19.52
N LEU A 256 11.36 -8.54 18.64
CA LEU A 256 11.74 -7.14 18.61
C LEU A 256 10.59 -6.24 18.17
N VAL A 257 9.81 -6.64 17.17
CA VAL A 257 8.60 -5.91 16.73
C VAL A 257 7.60 -5.81 17.88
N ILE A 258 7.29 -6.92 18.55
CA ILE A 258 6.39 -6.93 19.71
C ILE A 258 6.90 -5.96 20.81
N LYS A 259 8.20 -6.00 21.09
CA LYS A 259 8.80 -5.19 22.15
C LYS A 259 8.86 -3.70 21.80
N GLU A 260 9.31 -3.35 20.59
CA GLU A 260 9.63 -1.97 20.21
C GLU A 260 8.48 -1.26 19.51
N TYR A 261 7.73 -1.96 18.65
CA TYR A 261 6.67 -1.35 17.85
C TYR A 261 5.31 -1.42 18.54
N LEU A 262 4.91 -2.58 19.03
CA LEU A 262 3.63 -2.71 19.73
C LEU A 262 3.71 -2.15 21.15
N ALA A 263 4.90 -2.14 21.76
CA ALA A 263 5.14 -1.68 23.13
C ALA A 263 4.16 -2.28 24.16
N LEU A 264 3.61 -3.46 23.87
CA LEU A 264 2.55 -4.09 24.64
C LEU A 264 3.07 -5.03 25.74
N LYS A 265 2.31 -5.12 26.83
CA LYS A 265 2.28 -6.31 27.68
C LYS A 265 1.48 -7.40 26.94
N LYS A 266 1.96 -8.66 26.96
CA LYS A 266 1.41 -9.79 26.17
C LYS A 266 -0.11 -10.04 26.30
N ASN A 267 -0.78 -9.46 27.28
CA ASN A 267 -2.20 -9.71 27.59
C ASN A 267 -3.20 -8.77 26.86
N LYS A 268 -2.78 -8.01 25.84
CA LYS A 268 -3.65 -7.10 25.08
C LYS A 268 -3.63 -7.30 23.55
N PHE A 269 -3.02 -8.38 23.05
CA PHE A 269 -2.88 -8.60 21.61
C PHE A 269 -4.22 -8.70 20.87
N GLU A 270 -5.22 -9.34 21.49
CA GLU A 270 -6.55 -9.54 20.89
C GLU A 270 -7.29 -8.23 20.61
N MET A 271 -6.91 -7.12 21.26
CA MET A 271 -7.53 -5.81 21.08
C MET A 271 -6.92 -4.98 19.95
N LEU A 272 -5.78 -5.39 19.38
CA LEU A 272 -5.13 -4.62 18.33
C LEU A 272 -5.80 -4.86 16.98
N ALA A 273 -6.28 -3.79 16.35
CA ALA A 273 -6.85 -3.82 15.01
C ALA A 273 -5.92 -4.52 14.00
N MET A 274 -4.64 -4.13 14.00
CA MET A 274 -3.59 -4.74 13.18
C MET A 274 -3.58 -6.28 13.25
N LEU A 275 -3.75 -6.86 14.44
CA LEU A 275 -3.66 -8.31 14.65
C LEU A 275 -4.92 -9.06 14.22
N ASN A 276 -6.03 -8.34 14.06
CA ASN A 276 -7.31 -8.89 13.63
C ASN A 276 -7.57 -8.68 12.13
N ILE A 277 -6.66 -8.02 11.39
CA ILE A 277 -6.83 -7.71 9.96
C ILE A 277 -7.16 -8.95 9.13
N TYR A 278 -6.48 -10.07 9.39
CA TYR A 278 -6.80 -11.36 8.74
C TYR A 278 -8.28 -11.68 8.86
N ASN A 279 -8.76 -11.83 10.10
CA ASN A 279 -10.13 -12.24 10.39
C ASN A 279 -11.16 -11.20 9.91
N ASN A 280 -10.83 -9.91 10.03
CA ASN A 280 -11.71 -8.82 9.64
C ASN A 280 -11.92 -8.74 8.13
N LEU A 281 -10.88 -9.02 7.34
CA LEU A 281 -10.95 -8.95 5.88
C LEU A 281 -11.38 -10.27 5.24
N SER A 282 -11.15 -11.40 5.90
CA SER A 282 -11.54 -12.74 5.45
C SER A 282 -13.05 -12.98 5.39
N LYS A 283 -13.90 -12.07 5.90
CA LYS A 283 -15.37 -12.24 5.92
C LYS A 283 -16.08 -11.30 4.95
N GLY A 284 -15.49 -11.10 3.77
CA GLY A 284 -15.98 -10.18 2.74
C GLY A 284 -15.55 -8.72 2.95
N GLY A 285 -14.80 -8.42 4.01
CA GLY A 285 -14.33 -7.07 4.32
C GLY A 285 -13.43 -6.46 3.24
N MET A 286 -12.80 -7.27 2.38
CA MET A 286 -12.00 -6.77 1.26
C MET A 286 -12.82 -5.95 0.25
N ASP A 287 -14.07 -6.31 -0.02
CA ASP A 287 -14.97 -5.53 -0.91
C ASP A 287 -15.28 -4.13 -0.33
N HIS A 288 -15.01 -3.90 0.96
CA HIS A 288 -15.28 -2.62 1.61
C HIS A 288 -14.13 -1.64 1.49
N ILE A 289 -12.93 -2.08 1.10
CA ILE A 289 -11.70 -1.27 1.18
C ILE A 289 -10.98 -1.07 -0.14
N CYS A 290 -11.30 -1.85 -1.18
CA CYS A 290 -10.86 -1.58 -2.54
C CYS A 290 -11.92 -1.99 -3.57
N GLN A 291 -11.75 -1.47 -4.78
CA GLN A 291 -12.43 -1.94 -5.97
C GLN A 291 -11.39 -2.57 -6.91
N GLY A 292 -11.83 -3.25 -7.96
CA GLY A 292 -10.92 -3.89 -8.94
C GLY A 292 -10.35 -5.23 -8.48
N GLY A 293 -9.40 -5.23 -7.54
CA GLY A 293 -8.75 -6.47 -7.09
C GLY A 293 -7.56 -6.33 -6.14
N VAL A 294 -6.90 -7.46 -5.90
CA VAL A 294 -5.71 -7.58 -5.05
C VAL A 294 -4.65 -8.40 -5.78
N LEU A 295 -3.43 -7.90 -5.84
CA LEU A 295 -2.27 -8.59 -6.42
C LEU A 295 -1.23 -8.86 -5.35
N PHE A 296 -0.89 -10.13 -5.15
CA PHE A 296 0.15 -10.57 -4.23
C PHE A 296 1.41 -10.97 -4.99
N PHE A 297 2.57 -10.55 -4.51
CA PHE A 297 3.87 -11.16 -4.82
C PHE A 297 4.38 -11.88 -3.58
N VAL A 298 4.67 -13.17 -3.69
CA VAL A 298 4.98 -14.03 -2.54
C VAL A 298 6.20 -14.89 -2.85
N GLY A 299 7.15 -14.93 -1.93
CA GLY A 299 8.24 -15.91 -1.94
C GLY A 299 7.75 -17.26 -1.41
N GLU A 300 7.93 -18.34 -2.15
CA GLU A 300 7.56 -19.70 -1.69
C GLU A 300 8.51 -20.25 -0.61
N LYS A 301 9.59 -19.51 -0.31
CA LYS A 301 10.59 -19.83 0.71
C LYS A 301 10.65 -18.76 1.79
N GLU A 302 9.50 -18.18 2.12
CA GLU A 302 9.35 -17.20 3.19
C GLU A 302 8.43 -17.72 4.29
N VAL A 303 8.58 -17.19 5.51
CA VAL A 303 7.80 -17.66 6.67
C VAL A 303 6.30 -17.36 6.55
N PHE A 304 5.91 -16.34 5.79
CA PHE A 304 4.52 -15.93 5.62
C PHE A 304 3.77 -16.63 4.49
N SER A 305 4.44 -17.48 3.69
CA SER A 305 3.85 -18.00 2.46
C SER A 305 2.52 -18.73 2.69
N ASP A 306 2.43 -19.58 3.72
CA ASP A 306 1.21 -20.35 4.00
C ASP A 306 0.06 -19.45 4.43
N ASP A 307 0.33 -18.48 5.31
CA ASP A 307 -0.68 -17.53 5.79
C ASP A 307 -1.21 -16.65 4.65
N ILE A 308 -0.32 -16.18 3.77
CA ILE A 308 -0.70 -15.37 2.60
C ILE A 308 -1.52 -16.20 1.61
N PHE A 309 -1.12 -17.45 1.33
CA PHE A 309 -1.89 -18.32 0.43
C PHE A 309 -3.27 -18.63 0.99
N ALA A 310 -3.36 -18.98 2.28
CA ALA A 310 -4.64 -19.20 2.94
C ALA A 310 -5.51 -17.95 2.92
N PHE A 311 -4.94 -16.78 3.20
CA PHE A 311 -5.66 -15.51 3.15
C PHE A 311 -6.18 -15.21 1.75
N ALA A 312 -5.34 -15.33 0.73
CA ALA A 312 -5.70 -15.09 -0.67
C ALA A 312 -6.83 -16.02 -1.13
N ASP A 313 -6.79 -17.30 -0.75
CA ASP A 313 -7.83 -18.26 -1.08
C ASP A 313 -9.15 -17.93 -0.36
N ILE A 314 -9.10 -17.52 0.91
CA ILE A 314 -10.30 -17.12 1.66
C ILE A 314 -10.94 -15.86 1.05
N ILE A 315 -10.16 -14.81 0.77
CA ILE A 315 -10.73 -13.58 0.20
C ILE A 315 -11.27 -13.80 -1.21
N LYS A 316 -10.66 -14.69 -2.00
CA LYS A 316 -11.18 -15.08 -3.31
C LYS A 316 -12.57 -15.73 -3.24
N ASN A 317 -12.85 -16.46 -2.16
CA ASN A 317 -14.14 -17.12 -1.95
C ASN A 317 -15.18 -16.26 -1.21
N THR A 318 -14.75 -15.20 -0.53
CA THR A 318 -15.62 -14.35 0.30
C THR A 318 -15.89 -12.98 -0.30
N THR A 319 -15.19 -12.62 -1.38
CA THR A 319 -15.43 -11.40 -2.14
C THR A 319 -16.21 -11.70 -3.41
N SER A 320 -17.16 -10.85 -3.77
CA SER A 320 -17.97 -11.06 -4.97
C SER A 320 -17.41 -10.35 -6.20
N ASN A 321 -16.64 -9.28 -6.00
CA ASN A 321 -16.30 -8.36 -7.07
C ASN A 321 -14.79 -8.14 -7.26
N LEU A 322 -13.91 -8.83 -6.54
CA LEU A 322 -12.46 -8.57 -6.64
C LEU A 322 -11.75 -9.65 -7.46
N THR A 323 -10.81 -9.22 -8.30
CA THR A 323 -9.85 -10.14 -8.91
C THR A 323 -8.69 -10.38 -7.95
N ILE A 324 -8.51 -11.62 -7.48
CA ILE A 324 -7.42 -12.00 -6.59
C ILE A 324 -6.34 -12.74 -7.39
N ASN A 325 -5.14 -12.16 -7.47
CA ASN A 325 -4.00 -12.72 -8.20
C ASN A 325 -2.81 -12.93 -7.26
N VAL A 326 -2.15 -14.09 -7.38
CA VAL A 326 -0.96 -14.43 -6.58
C VAL A 326 0.18 -14.82 -7.51
N CYS A 327 1.24 -14.03 -7.50
CA CYS A 327 2.49 -14.27 -8.20
C CYS A 327 3.50 -14.89 -7.23
N LYS A 328 3.88 -16.15 -7.51
CA LYS A 328 4.77 -16.94 -6.67
C LYS A 328 6.16 -17.02 -7.29
N ALA A 329 7.20 -17.04 -6.47
CA ALA A 329 8.56 -17.35 -6.91
C ALA A 329 9.36 -18.10 -5.84
N PRO A 330 10.35 -18.93 -6.20
CA PRO A 330 11.08 -19.80 -5.27
C PRO A 330 12.17 -19.06 -4.47
N TYR A 331 11.83 -17.89 -3.92
CA TYR A 331 12.70 -16.97 -3.18
C TYR A 331 12.19 -16.70 -1.77
N ALA A 332 13.03 -16.04 -0.99
CA ALA A 332 12.74 -15.55 0.34
C ALA A 332 11.82 -14.33 0.32
N HIS A 333 11.47 -13.90 1.53
CA HIS A 333 10.64 -12.73 1.80
C HIS A 333 11.04 -11.50 0.98
N ASP A 334 10.06 -10.84 0.37
CA ASP A 334 10.18 -9.60 -0.41
C ASP A 334 11.08 -9.64 -1.64
N TRP A 335 11.22 -10.80 -2.27
CA TRP A 335 12.00 -10.95 -3.51
C TRP A 335 11.62 -9.99 -4.64
N TYR A 336 10.35 -9.55 -4.70
CA TYR A 336 9.88 -8.70 -5.79
C TYR A 336 10.41 -7.26 -5.69
N LEU A 337 10.51 -6.74 -4.47
CA LEU A 337 11.04 -5.40 -4.19
C LEU A 337 12.54 -5.41 -3.88
N ILE A 338 13.03 -6.47 -3.23
CA ILE A 338 14.44 -6.71 -2.91
C ILE A 338 15.07 -7.54 -4.03
N ARG A 339 15.27 -6.92 -5.19
CA ARG A 339 15.75 -7.62 -6.40
C ARG A 339 17.16 -8.20 -6.23
N GLU A 340 17.92 -7.71 -5.26
CA GLU A 340 19.26 -8.21 -4.93
C GLU A 340 19.26 -9.64 -4.34
N ILE A 341 18.11 -10.16 -3.89
CA ILE A 341 17.98 -11.57 -3.47
C ILE A 341 17.53 -12.49 -4.61
N VAL A 342 17.30 -11.95 -5.81
CA VAL A 342 17.01 -12.72 -7.02
C VAL A 342 18.32 -13.02 -7.76
N ARG A 343 18.47 -14.24 -8.25
CA ARG A 343 19.68 -14.62 -9.01
C ARG A 343 19.65 -13.94 -10.38
N HIS A 344 20.80 -13.48 -10.87
CA HIS A 344 20.92 -12.84 -12.19
C HIS A 344 20.29 -13.63 -13.34
N LYS A 345 20.43 -14.96 -13.34
CA LYS A 345 19.83 -15.84 -14.36
C LYS A 345 18.29 -15.80 -14.39
N ASP A 346 17.68 -15.39 -13.28
CA ASP A 346 16.24 -15.34 -13.08
C ASP A 346 15.70 -13.90 -13.30
N ALA A 347 16.52 -12.96 -13.79
CA ALA A 347 16.09 -11.62 -14.19
C ALA A 347 14.90 -11.59 -15.18
N PRO A 348 14.75 -12.53 -16.14
CA PRO A 348 13.55 -12.60 -16.97
C PRO A 348 12.25 -12.81 -16.18
N MET A 349 12.30 -13.55 -15.07
CA MET A 349 11.14 -13.77 -14.19
C MET A 349 10.70 -12.47 -13.50
N VAL A 350 11.65 -11.63 -13.07
CA VAL A 350 11.37 -10.31 -12.51
C VAL A 350 10.70 -9.40 -13.55
N LYS A 351 11.20 -9.41 -14.79
CA LYS A 351 10.58 -8.66 -15.90
C LYS A 351 9.16 -9.13 -16.21
N GLN A 352 8.95 -10.44 -16.27
CA GLN A 352 7.61 -11.01 -16.43
C GLN A 352 6.67 -10.60 -15.29
N SER A 353 7.18 -10.52 -14.07
CA SER A 353 6.42 -10.07 -12.89
C SER A 353 6.05 -8.59 -12.98
N ASP A 354 6.94 -7.75 -13.49
CA ASP A 354 6.65 -6.35 -13.81
C ASP A 354 5.58 -6.21 -14.90
N ASP A 355 5.65 -7.03 -15.96
CA ASP A 355 4.63 -7.04 -17.01
C ASP A 355 3.26 -7.51 -16.48
N ILE A 356 3.22 -8.50 -15.58
CA ILE A 356 1.99 -8.93 -14.89
C ILE A 356 1.42 -7.80 -14.04
N MET A 357 2.26 -7.10 -13.27
CA MET A 357 1.84 -5.96 -12.45
C MET A 357 1.26 -4.85 -13.34
N ALA A 358 1.91 -4.52 -14.45
CA ALA A 358 1.46 -3.48 -15.38
C ALA A 358 0.10 -3.80 -15.99
N GLU A 359 -0.07 -5.03 -16.47
CA GLU A 359 -1.30 -5.53 -17.05
C GLU A 359 -2.43 -5.60 -16.00
N TRP A 360 -2.11 -5.99 -14.76
CA TRP A 360 -3.07 -5.98 -13.67
C TRP A 360 -3.56 -4.56 -13.35
N CYS A 361 -2.66 -3.58 -13.26
CA CYS A 361 -3.02 -2.17 -13.08
C CYS A 361 -3.91 -1.66 -14.23
N ASN A 362 -3.55 -2.00 -15.47
CA ASN A 362 -4.30 -1.64 -16.65
C ASN A 362 -5.74 -2.17 -16.60
N ARG A 363 -5.93 -3.44 -16.26
CA ARG A 363 -7.27 -4.04 -16.11
C ARG A 363 -8.07 -3.42 -14.99
N ALA A 364 -7.43 -3.12 -13.86
CA ALA A 364 -8.10 -2.48 -12.73
C ALA A 364 -8.69 -1.12 -13.14
N LEU A 365 -7.91 -0.28 -13.82
CA LEU A 365 -8.35 1.03 -14.34
C LEU A 365 -9.46 0.89 -15.41
N HIS A 366 -9.31 -0.04 -16.36
CA HIS A 366 -10.32 -0.24 -17.41
C HIS A 366 -11.66 -0.71 -16.85
N ARG A 367 -11.63 -1.62 -15.87
CA ARG A 367 -12.84 -2.08 -15.19
C ARG A 367 -13.56 -0.92 -14.52
N GLN A 368 -12.82 -0.02 -13.89
CA GLN A 368 -13.39 1.17 -13.28
C GLN A 368 -14.08 2.07 -14.30
N LEU A 369 -13.41 2.33 -15.44
CA LEU A 369 -13.99 3.14 -16.52
C LEU A 369 -15.32 2.55 -17.04
N VAL A 370 -15.41 1.22 -17.15
CA VAL A 370 -16.66 0.54 -17.56
C VAL A 370 -17.77 0.75 -16.53
N LEU A 371 -17.47 0.63 -15.24
CA LEU A 371 -18.43 0.87 -14.15
C LEU A 371 -18.91 2.32 -14.15
N ASP A 372 -18.01 3.28 -14.38
CA ASP A 372 -18.36 4.71 -14.45
C ASP A 372 -19.30 5.00 -15.62
N ILE A 373 -19.03 4.43 -16.80
CA ILE A 373 -19.89 4.57 -17.99
C ILE A 373 -21.28 3.96 -17.75
N GLN A 374 -21.37 2.79 -17.11
CA GLN A 374 -22.63 2.15 -16.77
C GLN A 374 -23.44 2.98 -15.76
N SER A 375 -22.77 3.55 -14.75
CA SER A 375 -23.40 4.43 -13.77
C SER A 375 -23.92 5.73 -14.41
N TYR A 376 -23.18 6.29 -15.38
CA TYR A 376 -23.60 7.49 -16.10
C TYR A 376 -24.81 7.23 -16.98
N ARG A 377 -24.84 6.11 -17.71
CA ARG A 377 -25.98 5.72 -18.55
C ARG A 377 -27.25 5.51 -17.73
N SER A 378 -27.16 4.81 -16.60
CA SER A 378 -28.32 4.57 -15.72
C SER A 378 -28.86 5.86 -15.10
N ARG A 379 -28.00 6.81 -14.68
CA ARG A 379 -28.43 8.14 -14.21
C ARG A 379 -29.04 8.98 -15.34
N GLY A 380 -28.49 8.90 -16.55
CA GLY A 380 -29.03 9.57 -17.73
C GLY A 380 -30.42 9.04 -18.10
N ASP A 381 -30.62 7.72 -18.06
CA ASP A 381 -31.91 7.08 -18.31
C ASP A 381 -32.94 7.40 -17.22
N GLN A 382 -32.53 7.54 -15.94
CA GLN A 382 -33.41 8.04 -14.88
C GLN A 382 -33.85 9.50 -15.12
N GLN A 383 -32.93 10.39 -15.50
CA GLN A 383 -33.29 11.78 -15.83
C GLN A 383 -34.16 11.92 -17.10
N LEU A 384 -33.99 11.02 -18.08
CA LEU A 384 -34.85 10.92 -19.26
C LEU A 384 -36.21 10.29 -18.95
N GLY A 385 -36.27 9.36 -18.00
CA GLY A 385 -37.50 8.76 -17.47
C GLY A 385 -38.36 9.75 -16.70
N GLU A 386 -37.74 10.60 -15.87
CA GLU A 386 -38.44 11.68 -15.15
C GLU A 386 -38.95 12.79 -16.08
N LYS A 387 -38.30 13.02 -17.24
CA LYS A 387 -38.77 13.96 -18.27
C LYS A 387 -39.84 13.40 -19.22
N LYS A 388 -40.21 12.12 -19.11
CA LYS A 388 -41.18 11.49 -20.04
C LYS A 388 -42.63 11.45 -19.53
N VAL A 389 -42.94 12.10 -18.42
CA VAL A 389 -44.32 12.28 -17.95
C VAL A 389 -44.75 13.73 -18.13
N LEU A 390 -45.50 13.97 -19.22
CA LEU A 390 -46.46 15.04 -19.52
C LEU A 390 -46.35 15.47 -21.00
N LEU A 391 -46.93 14.66 -21.89
CA LEU A 391 -47.49 15.17 -23.14
C LEU A 391 -49.00 15.38 -22.90
N PRO A 392 -49.56 16.59 -23.07
CA PRO A 392 -50.98 16.80 -22.87
C PRO A 392 -51.78 16.24 -24.05
N SER A 393 -52.78 15.41 -23.75
CA SER A 393 -53.80 15.00 -24.71
C SER A 393 -54.67 16.20 -25.10
N ILE A 394 -54.81 16.43 -26.40
CA ILE A 394 -55.73 17.40 -26.98
C ILE A 394 -57.15 16.82 -26.90
N ASN A 395 -58.05 17.49 -26.16
CA ASN A 395 -59.50 17.60 -26.39
C ASN A 395 -60.10 18.56 -25.34
N GLY A 396 -60.74 19.66 -25.77
CA GLY A 396 -61.45 20.62 -24.89
C GLY A 396 -62.92 20.25 -24.65
N PRO A 397 -63.82 21.19 -24.31
CA PRO A 397 -63.65 22.35 -23.42
C PRO A 397 -64.82 22.46 -22.39
N TYR A 398 -64.61 22.66 -21.09
CA TYR A 398 -65.68 23.21 -20.21
C TYR A 398 -65.15 23.92 -18.95
N SER A 399 -65.65 25.15 -18.81
CA SER A 399 -65.82 26.10 -17.69
C SER A 399 -65.15 25.96 -16.30
N SER A 400 -64.76 27.16 -15.83
CA SER A 400 -64.96 27.76 -14.49
C SER A 400 -63.85 27.73 -13.42
N ALA A 401 -63.29 28.94 -13.22
CA ALA A 401 -63.17 29.72 -11.98
C ALA A 401 -62.34 29.24 -10.76
N THR A 402 -61.39 30.13 -10.37
CA THR A 402 -60.90 30.49 -9.01
C THR A 402 -60.09 29.43 -8.21
N THR A 403 -59.03 29.68 -7.43
CA THR A 403 -58.31 30.87 -6.91
C THR A 403 -56.99 30.41 -6.27
N ASP A 404 -55.95 31.23 -6.37
CA ASP A 404 -54.90 31.59 -5.37
C ASP A 404 -54.13 30.54 -4.51
N GLY A 405 -52.82 30.78 -4.30
CA GLY A 405 -52.11 30.20 -3.13
C GLY A 405 -50.64 29.74 -3.27
N LYS A 406 -49.70 30.70 -3.29
CA LYS A 406 -48.37 30.71 -2.61
C LYS A 406 -47.32 29.59 -2.87
N ARG A 407 -46.19 30.04 -3.45
CA ARG A 407 -44.85 29.41 -3.39
C ARG A 407 -44.19 29.63 -2.02
N SER A 408 -43.47 28.63 -1.51
CA SER A 408 -42.42 28.79 -0.51
C SER A 408 -41.15 28.05 -0.93
N HIS A 409 -40.07 28.79 -1.08
CA HIS A 409 -38.70 28.29 -1.30
C HIS A 409 -38.12 27.80 0.03
N ILE A 410 -37.47 26.63 0.05
CA ILE A 410 -36.64 26.16 1.17
C ILE A 410 -35.19 26.11 0.69
N TYR A 411 -34.36 26.93 1.34
CA TYR A 411 -32.90 26.91 1.26
C TYR A 411 -32.35 25.77 2.13
N TYR A 412 -31.44 24.96 1.57
CA TYR A 412 -30.59 24.05 2.36
C TYR A 412 -29.20 24.68 2.52
N GLY A 413 -28.78 24.89 3.78
CA GLY A 413 -27.41 25.27 4.14
C GLY A 413 -26.47 24.05 4.26
N PRO A 414 -25.15 24.25 4.27
CA PRO A 414 -24.18 23.15 4.26
C PRO A 414 -23.99 22.56 5.67
N GLY A 415 -24.11 21.23 5.76
CA GLY A 415 -23.97 20.46 6.99
C GLY A 415 -22.51 20.36 7.47
N THR A 416 -22.32 20.60 8.76
CA THR A 416 -21.08 20.44 9.52
C THR A 416 -20.81 18.97 9.85
N TYR A 417 -19.60 18.48 9.55
CA TYR A 417 -19.09 17.16 9.95
C TYR A 417 -18.74 17.14 11.45
N ASN A 418 -19.25 16.17 12.20
CA ASN A 418 -18.85 15.88 13.57
C ASN A 418 -17.70 14.85 13.61
N PRO A 419 -16.66 15.03 14.45
CA PRO A 419 -15.63 14.02 14.67
C PRO A 419 -16.11 12.89 15.58
N ILE A 420 -15.80 11.65 15.23
CA ILE A 420 -16.07 10.43 16.02
C ILE A 420 -15.02 10.31 17.14
N PRO A 421 -15.39 9.94 18.39
CA PRO A 421 -14.46 9.83 19.50
C PRO A 421 -13.60 8.56 19.42
N LEU A 422 -12.28 8.74 19.57
CA LEU A 422 -11.28 7.69 19.77
C LEU A 422 -11.40 7.13 21.21
N LEU A 423 -11.58 5.82 21.35
CA LEU A 423 -11.36 5.11 22.62
C LEU A 423 -9.89 4.68 22.68
N VAL A 424 -9.23 5.15 23.73
CA VAL A 424 -7.80 4.97 24.08
C VAL A 424 -7.50 3.54 24.55
#